data_AF-A0A3P7KXJ3-F1
#
_entry.id   AF-A0A3P7KXJ3-F1
#
_cell.length_a   1.000
_cell.length_b   1.000
_cell.length_c   1.000
_cell.angle_alpha   90.00
_cell.angle_beta   90.00
_cell.angle_gamma   90.00
#
_symmetry.space_group_name_H-M   'P 1'
#
loop_
_entity.id
_entity.type
_entity.pdbx_description
1 polymer ?
#
loop_
_entity_poly.entity_id
_entity_poly.type
_entity_poly.pdbx_seq_one_letter_code
_entity_poly.pdbx_strand_id
1 'polypeptide(L)'
;MTVAKARRLAALREALKSANYDIVLLQELWENKEYAKFKEALSDRYPYSVYFHSQVFGAGLSIFSQWKLESFLTYPYTLDGYPHHIHHADWLSGKSMGYATLVTPKGFRLNLYVTHTHARYDIDHKDDIVEGHRLAQAMELMEFVRATAGSADAIFIGGDLNLEPYTTALNLLKRSLDLKDAWLDQYVWFLASKPNSKHIILTFANP
;
A
#
# COMPACT_ATOMS: atom_id res chain seq x y z
N MET A 1 15.25 -17.62 7.82
CA MET A 1 14.06 -17.88 6.97
C MET A 1 13.42 -19.20 7.43
N THR A 2 12.16 -19.18 7.89
CA THR A 2 11.48 -20.40 8.33
C THR A 2 10.92 -21.17 7.13
N VAL A 3 10.84 -22.51 7.24
CA VAL A 3 10.26 -23.37 6.18
C VAL A 3 8.83 -22.94 5.83
N ALA A 4 8.05 -22.52 6.85
CA ALA A 4 6.69 -22.01 6.66
C ALA A 4 6.64 -20.70 5.85
N LYS A 5 7.56 -19.74 6.08
CA LYS A 5 7.65 -18.50 5.30
C LYS A 5 7.93 -18.82 3.84
N ALA A 6 8.93 -19.65 3.56
CA ALA A 6 9.31 -20.02 2.20
C ALA A 6 8.14 -20.67 1.43
N ARG A 7 7.41 -21.59 2.08
CA ARG A 7 6.22 -22.23 1.49
C ARG A 7 5.12 -21.23 1.15
N ARG A 8 4.82 -20.28 2.05
CA ARG A 8 3.80 -19.25 1.82
C ARG A 8 4.17 -18.32 0.66
N LEU A 9 5.42 -17.87 0.60
CA LEU A 9 5.88 -17.00 -0.49
C LEU A 9 5.87 -17.73 -1.85
N ALA A 10 6.19 -19.02 -1.88
CA ALA A 10 6.06 -19.83 -3.09
C ALA A 10 4.60 -19.96 -3.53
N ALA A 11 3.69 -20.31 -2.61
CA ALA A 11 2.26 -20.39 -2.92
C ALA A 11 1.67 -19.06 -3.41
N LEU A 12 2.09 -17.93 -2.80
CA LEU A 12 1.65 -16.61 -3.22
C LEU A 12 2.11 -16.26 -4.64
N ARG A 13 3.35 -16.58 -5.00
CA ARG A 13 3.84 -16.39 -6.38
C ARG A 13 3.02 -17.19 -7.39
N GLU A 14 2.74 -18.46 -7.10
CA GLU A 14 1.92 -19.30 -7.99
C GLU A 14 0.48 -18.78 -8.11
N ALA A 15 -0.13 -18.35 -7.00
CA ALA A 15 -1.44 -17.73 -7.03
C ALA A 15 -1.46 -16.49 -7.92
N LEU A 16 -0.48 -15.59 -7.77
CA LEU A 16 -0.39 -14.34 -8.54
C LEU A 16 -0.13 -14.55 -10.04
N LYS A 17 0.58 -15.62 -10.45
CA LYS A 17 0.71 -15.98 -11.88
C LYS A 17 -0.66 -16.24 -12.52
N SER A 18 -1.51 -16.97 -11.80
CA SER A 18 -2.85 -17.36 -12.28
C SER A 18 -3.92 -16.28 -12.07
N ALA A 19 -3.68 -15.31 -11.18
CA ALA A 19 -4.68 -14.31 -10.78
C ALA A 19 -4.96 -13.28 -11.86
N ASN A 20 -6.23 -12.87 -12.03
CA ASN A 20 -6.62 -11.88 -13.04
C ASN A 20 -6.52 -10.44 -12.54
N TYR A 21 -5.31 -10.00 -12.19
CA TYR A 21 -5.04 -8.62 -11.77
C TYR A 21 -4.13 -7.90 -12.79
N ASP A 22 -4.34 -6.60 -12.95
CA ASP A 22 -3.47 -5.73 -13.76
C ASP A 22 -2.29 -5.19 -12.95
N ILE A 23 -2.53 -4.92 -11.67
CA ILE A 23 -1.59 -4.30 -10.73
C ILE A 23 -1.68 -5.05 -9.40
N VAL A 24 -0.53 -5.30 -8.79
CA VAL A 24 -0.42 -5.97 -7.49
C VAL A 24 0.44 -5.11 -6.56
N LEU A 25 -0.10 -4.77 -5.40
CA LEU A 25 0.59 -4.03 -4.34
C LEU A 25 0.94 -5.03 -3.23
N LEU A 26 2.21 -5.24 -2.91
CA LEU A 26 2.64 -6.14 -1.84
C LEU A 26 3.30 -5.38 -0.69
N GLN A 27 3.05 -5.84 0.53
CA GLN A 27 3.68 -5.39 1.77
C GLN A 27 4.50 -6.54 2.37
N GLU A 28 5.33 -6.22 3.37
CA GLU A 28 6.15 -7.19 4.11
C GLU A 28 7.11 -8.05 3.27
N LEU A 29 7.49 -7.56 2.09
CA LEU A 29 8.52 -8.19 1.27
C LEU A 29 9.92 -7.75 1.70
N TRP A 30 10.28 -8.01 2.94
CA TRP A 30 11.45 -7.43 3.63
C TRP A 30 12.82 -7.72 3.00
N GLU A 31 12.94 -8.77 2.18
CA GLU A 31 14.23 -9.24 1.66
C GLU A 31 14.33 -8.98 0.16
N ASN A 32 15.39 -8.29 -0.28
CA ASN A 32 15.71 -8.09 -1.71
C ASN A 32 15.75 -9.41 -2.50
N LYS A 33 16.22 -10.48 -1.86
CA LYS A 33 16.25 -11.83 -2.46
C LYS A 33 14.85 -12.38 -2.70
N GLU A 34 13.90 -12.11 -1.82
CA GLU A 34 12.50 -12.51 -2.04
C GLU A 34 11.86 -11.65 -3.12
N TYR A 35 12.09 -10.34 -3.12
CA TYR A 35 11.65 -9.48 -4.24
C TYR A 35 12.18 -9.97 -5.60
N ALA A 36 13.47 -10.32 -5.69
CA ALA A 36 14.04 -10.86 -6.92
C ALA A 36 13.33 -12.14 -7.39
N LYS A 37 13.01 -13.07 -6.47
CA LYS A 37 12.24 -14.28 -6.80
C LYS A 37 10.82 -13.98 -7.28
N PHE A 38 10.15 -12.98 -6.68
CA PHE A 38 8.85 -12.52 -7.16
C PHE A 38 8.96 -11.93 -8.56
N LYS A 39 9.93 -11.04 -8.78
CA LYS A 39 10.18 -10.43 -10.09
C LYS A 39 10.45 -11.45 -11.18
N GLU A 40 11.27 -12.46 -10.90
CA GLU A 40 11.53 -13.55 -11.85
C GLU A 40 10.24 -14.35 -12.12
N ALA A 41 9.60 -14.85 -11.07
CA ALA A 41 8.42 -15.71 -11.21
C ALA A 41 7.21 -15.03 -11.84
N LEU A 42 7.09 -13.71 -11.70
CA LEU A 42 5.95 -12.93 -12.19
C LEU A 42 6.24 -12.22 -13.52
N SER A 43 7.46 -12.32 -14.06
CA SER A 43 7.92 -11.53 -15.21
C SER A 43 7.06 -11.69 -16.48
N ASP A 44 6.52 -12.88 -16.74
CA ASP A 44 5.64 -13.14 -17.89
C ASP A 44 4.34 -12.34 -17.85
N ARG A 45 3.81 -12.09 -16.64
CA ARG A 45 2.53 -11.41 -16.43
C ARG A 45 2.71 -9.96 -16.01
N TYR A 46 3.63 -9.70 -15.11
CA TYR A 46 3.91 -8.39 -14.54
C TYR A 46 5.37 -8.00 -14.83
N PRO A 47 5.70 -7.65 -16.09
CA PRO A 47 7.08 -7.36 -16.49
C PRO A 47 7.64 -6.08 -15.86
N TYR A 48 6.77 -5.22 -15.32
CA TYR A 48 7.17 -3.97 -14.68
C TYR A 48 6.97 -4.08 -13.17
N SER A 49 8.02 -3.82 -12.42
CA SER A 49 7.96 -3.85 -10.96
C SER A 49 8.92 -2.85 -10.32
N VAL A 50 8.55 -2.38 -9.14
CA VAL A 50 9.39 -1.53 -8.29
C VAL A 50 9.35 -2.07 -6.86
N TYR A 51 10.51 -2.07 -6.22
CA TYR A 51 10.67 -2.34 -4.80
C TYR A 51 11.08 -1.03 -4.11
N PHE A 52 10.33 -0.65 -3.07
CA PHE A 52 10.54 0.62 -2.38
C PHE A 52 11.46 0.40 -1.18
N HIS A 53 12.58 1.11 -1.18
CA HIS A 53 13.58 1.04 -0.13
C HIS A 53 13.40 2.19 0.85
N SER A 54 13.36 1.89 2.14
CA SER A 54 13.25 2.87 3.23
C SER A 54 14.15 2.45 4.39
N GLN A 55 14.87 3.41 4.97
CA GLN A 55 15.67 3.26 6.20
C GLN A 55 16.52 1.96 6.23
N VAL A 56 16.74 1.39 7.43
CA VAL A 56 17.75 0.34 7.66
C VAL A 56 17.30 -1.04 7.16
N PHE A 57 16.04 -1.42 7.35
CA PHE A 57 15.53 -2.74 7.00
C PHE A 57 14.64 -2.78 5.75
N GLY A 58 14.35 -1.63 5.13
CA GLY A 58 13.50 -1.53 3.95
C GLY A 58 12.02 -1.39 4.31
N ALA A 59 11.24 -0.80 3.42
CA ALA A 59 9.80 -0.60 3.61
C ALA A 59 8.96 -1.90 3.52
N GLY A 60 9.54 -2.95 2.90
CA GLY A 60 8.82 -4.16 2.55
C GLY A 60 7.74 -3.95 1.47
N LEU A 61 7.74 -2.82 0.77
CA LEU A 61 6.70 -2.48 -0.21
C LEU A 61 7.16 -2.76 -1.64
N SER A 62 6.26 -3.26 -2.47
CA SER A 62 6.48 -3.38 -3.91
C SER A 62 5.20 -3.22 -4.71
N ILE A 63 5.37 -2.82 -5.97
CA ILE A 63 4.33 -2.80 -6.98
C ILE A 63 4.78 -3.66 -8.15
N PHE A 64 3.89 -4.54 -8.60
CA PHE A 64 4.01 -5.32 -9.84
C PHE A 64 2.87 -4.90 -10.78
N SER A 65 3.17 -4.73 -12.07
CA SER A 65 2.24 -4.17 -13.05
C SER A 65 2.42 -4.82 -14.41
N GLN A 66 1.30 -5.05 -15.09
CA GLN A 66 1.27 -5.42 -16.52
C GLN A 66 1.74 -4.24 -17.40
N TRP A 67 1.59 -3.01 -16.92
CA TRP A 67 1.88 -1.78 -17.67
C TRP A 67 3.11 -1.05 -17.14
N LYS A 68 3.79 -0.32 -18.02
CA LYS A 68 5.04 0.37 -17.71
C LYS A 68 4.85 1.42 -16.62
N LEU A 69 5.66 1.32 -15.56
CA LEU A 69 5.77 2.35 -14.54
C LEU A 69 6.63 3.51 -15.08
N GLU A 70 6.13 4.74 -14.97
CA GLU A 70 6.79 5.95 -15.52
C GLU A 70 7.62 6.69 -14.49
N SER A 71 7.14 6.78 -13.26
CA SER A 71 7.83 7.43 -12.15
C SER A 71 7.55 6.68 -10.87
N PHE A 72 8.50 6.67 -9.93
CA PHE A 72 8.32 6.05 -8.63
C PHE A 72 9.16 6.76 -7.56
N LEU A 73 8.64 6.81 -6.34
CA LEU A 73 9.26 7.46 -5.18
C LEU A 73 8.96 6.66 -3.91
N THR A 74 9.91 6.61 -2.97
CA THR A 74 9.63 6.15 -1.60
C THR A 74 9.61 7.37 -0.68
N TYR A 75 8.61 7.47 0.18
CA TYR A 75 8.51 8.53 1.19
C TYR A 75 8.41 7.89 2.58
N PRO A 76 9.49 7.89 3.38
CA PRO A 76 9.48 7.42 4.77
C PRO A 76 8.56 8.28 5.63
N TYR A 77 7.83 7.64 6.54
CA TYR A 77 7.04 8.36 7.53
C TYR A 77 7.96 9.01 8.57
N THR A 78 7.53 10.14 9.13
CA THR A 78 8.32 10.86 10.15
C THR A 78 8.20 10.26 11.54
N LEU A 79 7.07 9.61 11.84
CA LEU A 79 6.75 9.09 13.16
C LEU A 79 6.50 7.57 13.13
N ASP A 80 7.54 6.79 13.46
CA ASP A 80 7.60 5.33 13.27
C ASP A 80 7.81 4.53 14.57
N GLY A 81 7.37 5.04 15.71
CA GLY A 81 7.38 4.33 16.98
C GLY A 81 8.40 4.91 17.95
N TYR A 82 8.54 4.25 19.09
CA TYR A 82 9.39 4.73 20.18
C TYR A 82 10.77 4.03 20.16
N PRO A 83 11.90 4.77 20.13
CA PRO A 83 13.24 4.19 20.10
C PRO A 83 13.55 3.21 21.23
N HIS A 84 12.94 3.40 22.41
CA HIS A 84 13.14 2.57 23.59
C HIS A 84 12.24 1.32 23.61
N HIS A 85 11.26 1.22 22.71
CA HIS A 85 10.46 0.01 22.49
C HIS A 85 11.13 -0.86 21.42
N ILE A 86 12.34 -1.33 21.69
CA ILE A 86 13.14 -2.14 20.74
C ILE A 86 12.42 -3.43 20.31
N HIS A 87 11.53 -3.95 21.16
CA HIS A 87 10.68 -5.10 20.87
C HIS A 87 9.60 -4.81 19.81
N HIS A 88 9.25 -3.55 19.59
CA HIS A 88 8.38 -3.12 18.50
C HIS A 88 9.28 -2.82 17.30
N ALA A 89 9.39 -3.78 16.38
CA ALA A 89 10.32 -3.72 15.26
C ALA A 89 10.02 -2.58 14.27
N ASP A 90 8.85 -1.93 14.39
CA ASP A 90 8.40 -0.83 13.52
C ASP A 90 9.38 0.35 13.50
N TRP A 91 9.94 0.73 14.66
CA TRP A 91 10.90 1.84 14.76
C TRP A 91 12.18 1.59 13.96
N LEU A 92 12.61 0.32 13.89
CA LEU A 92 13.77 -0.07 13.09
C LEU A 92 13.40 -0.28 11.61
N SER A 93 12.18 -0.76 11.34
CA SER A 93 11.72 -1.14 10.00
C SER A 93 11.65 0.05 9.04
N GLY A 94 11.35 1.24 9.57
CA GLY A 94 11.22 2.46 8.79
C GLY A 94 10.06 2.43 7.82
N LYS A 95 8.85 2.55 8.38
CA LYS A 95 7.60 2.53 7.61
C LYS A 95 7.60 3.67 6.61
N SER A 96 6.91 3.46 5.51
CA SER A 96 6.90 4.42 4.41
C SER A 96 5.69 4.20 3.52
N MET A 97 5.52 5.10 2.57
CA MET A 97 4.66 4.91 1.42
C MET A 97 5.50 4.85 0.14
N GLY A 98 5.15 3.90 -0.73
CA GLY A 98 5.63 3.81 -2.09
C GLY A 98 4.66 4.47 -3.06
N TYR A 99 5.18 5.25 -3.99
CA TYR A 99 4.44 5.93 -5.04
C TYR A 99 4.90 5.45 -6.40
N ALA A 100 3.97 5.18 -7.31
CA ALA A 100 4.28 4.97 -8.71
C ALA A 100 3.21 5.55 -9.63
N THR A 101 3.61 5.98 -10.82
CA THR A 101 2.69 6.39 -11.89
C THR A 101 2.77 5.45 -13.07
N LEU A 102 1.67 5.32 -13.79
CA LEU A 102 1.63 4.62 -15.07
C LEU A 102 0.54 5.17 -15.98
N VAL A 103 0.60 4.78 -17.25
CA VAL A 103 -0.47 5.01 -18.22
C VAL A 103 -0.98 3.66 -18.72
N THR A 104 -2.31 3.45 -18.61
CA THR A 104 -2.97 2.23 -19.10
C THR A 104 -2.93 2.15 -20.63
N PRO A 105 -3.13 0.98 -21.25
CA PRO A 105 -3.24 0.86 -22.72
C PRO A 105 -4.35 1.72 -23.34
N LYS A 106 -5.34 2.14 -22.54
CA LYS A 106 -6.43 3.03 -22.95
C LYS A 106 -6.11 4.52 -22.77
N GLY A 107 -4.92 4.88 -22.29
CA GLY A 107 -4.46 6.27 -22.13
C GLY A 107 -4.75 6.91 -20.78
N PHE A 108 -5.40 6.21 -19.84
CA PHE A 108 -5.62 6.74 -18.48
C PHE A 108 -4.33 6.74 -17.66
N ARG A 109 -4.04 7.86 -17.00
CA ARG A 109 -2.93 8.00 -16.06
C ARG A 109 -3.38 7.66 -14.65
N LEU A 110 -2.72 6.66 -14.07
CA LEU A 110 -2.98 6.20 -12.72
C LEU A 110 -1.82 6.57 -11.80
N ASN A 111 -2.16 7.04 -10.60
CA ASN A 111 -1.22 7.13 -9.50
C ASN A 111 -1.52 6.01 -8.50
N LEU A 112 -0.48 5.28 -8.13
CA LEU A 112 -0.53 4.14 -7.24
C LEU A 112 0.24 4.48 -5.96
N TYR A 113 -0.40 4.27 -4.83
CA TYR A 113 0.17 4.46 -3.50
C TYR A 113 0.08 3.13 -2.76
N VAL A 114 1.22 2.54 -2.43
CA VAL A 114 1.30 1.37 -1.56
C VAL A 114 1.84 1.79 -0.20
N THR A 115 1.27 1.33 0.89
CA THR A 115 1.79 1.65 2.22
C THR A 115 1.66 0.48 3.18
N HIS A 116 2.47 0.52 4.23
CA HIS A 116 2.35 -0.30 5.42
C HIS A 116 2.61 0.63 6.61
N THR A 117 1.57 0.95 7.38
CA THR A 117 1.68 1.85 8.55
C THR A 117 2.14 1.06 9.78
N HIS A 118 2.34 1.76 10.90
CA HIS A 118 2.76 1.16 12.17
C HIS A 118 1.80 0.05 12.59
N ALA A 119 2.32 -1.10 13.00
CA ALA A 119 1.52 -2.21 13.48
C ALA A 119 0.79 -1.85 14.79
N ARG A 120 -0.37 -2.47 15.01
CA ARG A 120 -1.00 -2.47 16.32
C ARG A 120 -0.51 -3.67 17.14
N TYR A 121 -0.08 -3.40 18.36
CA TYR A 121 0.45 -4.41 19.28
C TYR A 121 -0.56 -4.87 20.35
N ASP A 122 -1.57 -4.05 20.64
CA ASP A 122 -2.59 -4.31 21.65
C ASP A 122 -3.97 -4.49 21.00
N ILE A 123 -4.76 -5.44 21.49
CA ILE A 123 -6.09 -5.72 20.93
C ILE A 123 -7.11 -4.66 21.40
N ASP A 124 -7.03 -4.22 22.66
CA ASP A 124 -7.87 -3.15 23.18
C ASP A 124 -7.30 -1.79 22.74
N HIS A 125 -8.13 -0.99 22.07
CA HIS A 125 -7.77 0.35 21.61
C HIS A 125 -7.36 1.28 22.76
N LYS A 126 -7.84 1.06 23.99
CA LYS A 126 -7.46 1.89 25.14
C LYS A 126 -6.01 1.72 25.55
N ASP A 127 -5.44 0.56 25.23
CA ASP A 127 -4.05 0.21 25.56
C ASP A 127 -3.10 0.49 24.39
N ASP A 128 -3.63 0.90 23.23
CA ASP A 128 -2.85 1.16 22.02
C ASP A 128 -2.10 2.49 22.08
N ILE A 129 -0.91 2.45 22.68
CA ILE A 129 -0.02 3.60 22.80
C ILE A 129 0.51 4.13 21.45
N VAL A 130 0.33 3.39 20.36
CA VAL A 130 0.83 3.76 19.02
C VAL A 130 -0.28 4.19 18.06
N GLU A 131 -1.53 4.33 18.50
CA GLU A 131 -2.62 4.86 17.67
C GLU A 131 -2.27 6.23 17.08
N GLY A 132 -1.65 7.12 17.87
CA GLY A 132 -1.20 8.43 17.43
C GLY A 132 -0.15 8.38 16.30
N HIS A 133 0.66 7.32 16.24
CA HIS A 133 1.62 7.11 15.15
C HIS A 133 0.89 6.83 13.84
N ARG A 134 -0.08 5.89 13.86
CA ARG A 134 -0.88 5.59 12.67
C ARG A 134 -1.70 6.79 12.20
N LEU A 135 -2.22 7.62 13.11
CA LEU A 135 -2.91 8.86 12.75
C LEU A 135 -1.97 9.85 12.06
N ALA A 136 -0.76 10.06 12.60
CA ALA A 136 0.24 10.93 11.97
C ALA A 136 0.64 10.41 10.58
N GLN A 137 0.90 9.12 10.44
CA GLN A 137 1.21 8.47 9.16
C GLN A 137 0.06 8.60 8.15
N ALA A 138 -1.20 8.48 8.60
CA ALA A 138 -2.36 8.71 7.74
C ALA A 138 -2.45 10.18 7.28
N MET A 139 -2.12 11.15 8.13
CA MET A 139 -2.04 12.57 7.75
C MET A 139 -0.92 12.83 6.76
N GLU A 140 0.27 12.25 6.96
CA GLU A 140 1.39 12.35 6.01
C GLU A 140 1.02 11.76 4.65
N LEU A 141 0.39 10.58 4.63
CA LEU A 141 -0.10 9.95 3.40
C LEU A 141 -1.13 10.84 2.70
N MET A 142 -2.06 11.43 3.44
CA MET A 142 -3.06 12.35 2.91
C MET A 142 -2.42 13.55 2.19
N GLU A 143 -1.48 14.22 2.84
CA GLU A 143 -0.81 15.39 2.26
C GLU A 143 0.10 15.01 1.09
N PHE A 144 0.78 13.88 1.17
CA PHE A 144 1.58 13.37 0.06
C PHE A 144 0.72 13.07 -1.17
N VAL A 145 -0.46 12.46 -0.98
CA VAL A 145 -1.42 12.23 -2.06
C VAL A 145 -1.90 13.56 -2.65
N ARG A 146 -2.27 14.54 -1.82
CA ARG A 146 -2.69 15.88 -2.29
C ARG A 146 -1.62 16.53 -3.17
N ALA A 147 -0.35 16.42 -2.78
CA ALA A 147 0.76 17.01 -3.52
C ALA A 147 1.05 16.31 -4.85
N THR A 148 0.70 15.02 -5.00
CA THR A 148 1.14 14.19 -6.14
C THR A 148 0.02 13.76 -7.08
N ALA A 149 -1.26 13.81 -6.66
CA ALA A 149 -2.41 13.32 -7.44
C ALA A 149 -2.86 14.25 -8.59
N GLY A 150 -2.27 15.44 -8.71
CA GLY A 150 -2.74 16.49 -9.63
C GLY A 150 -2.88 16.03 -11.09
N SER A 151 -1.91 15.26 -11.59
CA SER A 151 -1.84 14.82 -13.00
C SER A 151 -2.60 13.52 -13.30
N ALA A 152 -3.13 12.83 -12.29
CA ALA A 152 -3.77 11.53 -12.44
C ALA A 152 -5.26 11.65 -12.82
N ASP A 153 -5.73 10.72 -13.65
CA ASP A 153 -7.15 10.52 -13.96
C ASP A 153 -7.84 9.77 -12.82
N ALA A 154 -7.13 8.83 -12.19
CA ALA A 154 -7.57 8.10 -11.01
C ALA A 154 -6.37 7.77 -10.12
N ILE A 155 -6.63 7.58 -8.83
CA ILE A 155 -5.60 7.13 -7.89
C ILE A 155 -6.04 5.89 -7.14
N PHE A 156 -5.07 5.11 -6.69
CA PHE A 156 -5.28 3.91 -5.90
C PHE A 156 -4.38 3.97 -4.68
N ILE A 157 -4.96 3.84 -3.50
CA ILE A 157 -4.21 3.72 -2.25
C ILE A 157 -4.46 2.31 -1.72
N GLY A 158 -3.41 1.58 -1.39
CA GLY A 158 -3.58 0.20 -0.91
C GLY A 158 -2.44 -0.28 -0.05
N GLY A 159 -2.72 -1.34 0.70
CA GLY A 159 -1.78 -1.99 1.59
C GLY A 159 -2.31 -2.07 3.02
N ASP A 160 -1.41 -2.42 3.94
CA ASP A 160 -1.77 -2.66 5.32
C ASP A 160 -1.71 -1.35 6.12
N LEU A 161 -2.88 -0.73 6.28
CA LEU A 161 -3.02 0.47 7.08
C LEU A 161 -3.06 0.20 8.58
N ASN A 162 -3.09 -1.05 9.06
CA ASN A 162 -3.22 -1.38 10.49
C ASN A 162 -4.34 -0.58 11.20
N LEU A 163 -5.40 -0.26 10.46
CA LEU A 163 -6.52 0.57 10.88
C LEU A 163 -7.83 -0.17 10.62
N GLU A 164 -8.73 -0.17 11.59
CA GLU A 164 -10.09 -0.64 11.37
C GLU A 164 -10.93 0.34 10.55
N PRO A 165 -11.99 -0.17 9.87
CA PRO A 165 -12.90 0.64 9.06
C PRO A 165 -13.51 1.86 9.75
N TYR A 166 -13.65 1.83 11.08
CA TYR A 166 -14.29 2.88 11.88
C TYR A 166 -13.30 3.87 12.53
N THR A 167 -11.99 3.69 12.36
CA THR A 167 -10.98 4.56 12.97
C THR A 167 -11.03 5.99 12.42
N THR A 168 -10.66 6.97 13.25
CA THR A 168 -10.60 8.38 12.85
C THR A 168 -9.62 8.60 11.70
N ALA A 169 -8.46 7.94 11.72
CA ALA A 169 -7.42 8.06 10.71
C ALA A 169 -7.92 7.63 9.32
N LEU A 170 -8.64 6.50 9.24
CA LEU A 170 -9.19 6.06 7.96
C LEU A 170 -10.34 6.96 7.47
N ASN A 171 -11.22 7.39 8.37
CA ASN A 171 -12.29 8.33 8.03
C ASN A 171 -11.73 9.68 7.53
N LEU A 172 -10.63 10.15 8.11
CA LEU A 172 -9.92 11.34 7.65
C LEU A 172 -9.42 11.15 6.22
N LEU A 173 -8.70 10.06 5.94
CA LEU A 173 -8.22 9.74 4.60
C LEU A 173 -9.37 9.71 3.59
N LYS A 174 -10.43 8.94 3.88
CA LYS A 174 -11.60 8.79 3.00
C LYS A 174 -12.25 10.13 2.68
N ARG A 175 -12.53 10.95 3.69
CA ARG A 175 -13.24 12.22 3.50
C ARG A 175 -12.37 13.29 2.86
N SER A 176 -11.10 13.38 3.27
CA SER A 176 -10.18 14.43 2.81
C SER A 176 -9.72 14.28 1.37
N LEU A 177 -9.77 13.05 0.85
CA LEU A 177 -9.34 12.70 -0.50
C LEU A 177 -10.49 12.16 -1.36
N ASP A 178 -11.74 12.18 -0.88
CA ASP A 178 -12.91 11.62 -1.58
C ASP A 178 -12.70 10.14 -1.99
N LEU A 179 -12.13 9.33 -1.08
CA LEU A 179 -11.86 7.91 -1.31
C LEU A 179 -13.10 7.07 -1.11
N LYS A 180 -13.25 6.06 -1.97
CA LYS A 180 -14.22 4.98 -1.82
C LYS A 180 -13.50 3.70 -1.40
N ASP A 181 -14.13 2.95 -0.51
CA ASP A 181 -13.68 1.65 -0.08
C ASP A 181 -14.04 0.58 -1.13
N ALA A 182 -13.05 -0.17 -1.61
CA ALA A 182 -13.26 -1.18 -2.64
C ALA A 182 -14.17 -2.33 -2.20
N TRP A 183 -14.27 -2.59 -0.89
CA TRP A 183 -15.07 -3.67 -0.34
C TRP A 183 -16.44 -3.18 0.15
N LEU A 184 -16.45 -2.11 0.94
CA LEU A 184 -17.68 -1.63 1.59
C LEU A 184 -18.56 -0.79 0.67
N ASP A 185 -17.98 -0.09 -0.33
CA ASP A 185 -18.71 0.86 -1.18
C ASP A 185 -19.10 0.27 -2.56
N GLN A 186 -19.17 -1.07 -2.69
CA GLN A 186 -19.42 -1.79 -3.95
C GLN A 186 -20.76 -1.44 -4.64
N TYR A 187 -21.81 -1.12 -3.88
CA TYR A 187 -23.17 -0.93 -4.41
C TYR A 187 -23.41 0.45 -5.05
N VAL A 188 -22.57 1.45 -4.76
CA VAL A 188 -22.76 2.83 -5.24
C VAL A 188 -22.20 3.02 -6.67
N TRP A 189 -21.41 2.06 -7.15
CA TRP A 189 -20.74 2.12 -8.46
C TRP A 189 -21.69 2.09 -9.66
N PHE A 190 -22.78 1.35 -9.57
CA PHE A 190 -23.67 1.14 -10.72
C PHE A 190 -24.67 2.28 -10.95
N LEU A 191 -24.87 3.16 -9.96
CA LEU A 191 -25.95 4.15 -9.98
C LEU A 191 -25.49 5.62 -9.99
N ALA A 192 -24.20 5.90 -9.73
CA ALA A 192 -23.74 7.27 -9.44
C ALA A 192 -22.56 7.77 -10.31
N SER A 193 -22.31 7.20 -11.49
CA SER A 193 -21.27 7.70 -12.39
C SER A 193 -21.64 9.08 -12.96
N LYS A 194 -21.26 10.15 -12.24
CA LYS A 194 -21.18 11.50 -12.79
C LYS A 194 -19.88 11.64 -13.60
N PRO A 195 -19.88 12.40 -14.72
CA PRO A 195 -18.76 12.37 -15.69
C PRO A 195 -17.41 12.92 -15.20
N ASN A 196 -17.32 13.56 -14.03
CA ASN A 196 -16.15 14.39 -13.65
C ASN A 196 -15.55 14.11 -12.26
N SER A 197 -15.87 13.00 -11.61
CA SER A 197 -15.23 12.63 -10.33
C SER A 197 -14.00 11.77 -10.56
N LYS A 198 -12.81 12.24 -10.14
CA LYS A 198 -11.62 11.38 -10.00
C LYS A 198 -11.98 10.28 -9.01
N HIS A 199 -12.06 9.03 -9.46
CA HIS A 199 -12.45 7.93 -8.60
C HIS A 199 -11.22 7.37 -7.89
N ILE A 200 -11.27 7.34 -6.57
CA ILE A 200 -10.17 6.86 -5.74
C ILE A 200 -10.60 5.60 -5.02
N ILE A 201 -9.85 4.52 -5.22
CA ILE A 201 -10.18 3.19 -4.68
C ILE A 201 -9.14 2.82 -3.63
N LEU A 202 -9.62 2.59 -2.39
CA LEU A 202 -8.87 1.95 -1.32
C LEU A 202 -9.09 0.44 -1.38
N THR A 203 -8.04 -0.35 -1.58
CA THR A 203 -8.12 -1.82 -1.43
C THR A 203 -7.47 -2.24 -0.11
N PHE A 204 -8.24 -2.93 0.72
CA PHE A 204 -7.75 -3.62 1.91
C PHE A 204 -7.56 -5.09 1.56
N ALA A 205 -6.35 -5.59 1.73
CA ALA A 205 -6.14 -7.01 1.95
C ALA A 205 -5.95 -7.16 3.46
N ASN A 206 -7.00 -7.55 4.19
CA ASN A 206 -6.82 -8.05 5.55
C ASN A 206 -6.72 -9.58 5.46
N PRO A 207 -5.75 -10.23 6.15
CA PRO A 207 -5.60 -11.68 6.16
C PRO A 207 -6.77 -12.42 6.81
#